data_AF-A0A8S1QJP3-F1
#
_entry.id   AF-A0A8S1QJP3-F1
#
_cell.length_a   1.000
_cell.length_b   1.000
_cell.length_c   1.000
_cell.angle_alpha   90.00
_cell.angle_beta   90.00
_cell.angle_gamma   90.00
#
_symmetry.space_group_name_H-M   'P 1'
#
loop_
_entity.id
_entity.type
_entity.pdbx_description
1 polymer ?
#
loop_
_entity_poly.entity_id
_entity_poly.type
_entity_poly.pdbx_seq_one_letter_code
_entity_poly.pdbx_strand_id
1 'polypeptide(L)'
;MQQQQIQKQNQAALNQEQELKLKQQQQEILSNMHQINQQSANTMLTLHNQGQKIDQFEQNLDKNQEKLHKIDYILDIIKSPWGQFKALFKKPKTEKNDQNDKFQKNQQEIQQPNQLEVNDIYDEMINQTNQMKYQQLLTNQTIKNQNSQLDKINQKADKQTVQMAQQNQKIEKIIK
;
A
#
# COMPACT_ATOMS: atom_id res chain seq x y z
N MET A 1 4.05 71.10 -9.97
CA MET A 1 3.06 70.27 -9.24
C MET A 1 2.48 69.13 -10.07
N GLN A 2 2.13 69.31 -11.35
CA GLN A 2 1.57 68.25 -12.21
C GLN A 2 2.47 67.01 -12.39
N GLN A 3 3.78 67.16 -12.58
CA GLN A 3 4.70 66.03 -12.74
C GLN A 3 4.81 65.12 -11.50
N GLN A 4 4.71 65.67 -10.29
CA GLN A 4 4.75 64.89 -9.05
C GLN A 4 3.46 64.07 -8.85
N GLN A 5 2.31 64.55 -9.32
CA GLN A 5 1.05 63.79 -9.27
C GLN A 5 1.07 62.62 -10.26
N ILE A 6 1.62 62.82 -11.47
CA ILE A 6 1.76 61.77 -12.48
C ILE A 6 2.72 60.66 -12.01
N GLN A 7 3.85 61.02 -11.38
CA GLN A 7 4.75 60.01 -10.80
C GLN A 7 4.11 59.19 -9.68
N LYS A 8 3.32 59.82 -8.79
CA LYS A 8 2.60 59.10 -7.73
C LYS A 8 1.51 58.17 -8.29
N GLN A 9 0.79 58.59 -9.33
CA GLN A 9 -0.19 57.73 -10.01
C GLN A 9 0.49 56.54 -10.70
N ASN A 10 1.63 56.75 -11.36
CA ASN A 10 2.38 55.66 -12.00
C ASN A 10 2.94 54.66 -10.96
N GLN A 11 3.40 55.12 -9.80
CA GLN A 11 3.82 54.21 -8.71
C GLN A 11 2.64 53.45 -8.10
N ALA A 12 1.49 54.10 -7.89
CA ALA A 12 0.30 53.43 -7.38
C ALA A 12 -0.22 52.35 -8.35
N ALA A 13 -0.24 52.64 -9.65
CA ALA A 13 -0.63 51.67 -10.68
C ALA A 13 0.35 50.48 -10.75
N LEU A 14 1.66 50.73 -10.65
CA LEU A 14 2.67 49.67 -10.62
C LEU A 14 2.51 48.76 -9.39
N ASN A 15 2.27 49.34 -8.21
CA ASN A 15 2.06 48.58 -6.98
C ASN A 15 0.76 47.73 -7.06
N GLN A 16 -0.31 48.28 -7.65
CA GLN A 16 -1.54 47.52 -7.88
C GLN A 16 -1.34 46.37 -8.86
N GLU A 17 -0.56 46.56 -9.93
CA GLU A 17 -0.24 45.50 -10.89
C GLU A 17 0.56 44.37 -10.24
N GLN A 18 1.53 44.72 -9.38
CA GLN A 18 2.31 43.73 -8.62
C GLN A 18 1.42 42.95 -7.64
N GLU A 19 0.51 43.63 -6.94
CA GLU A 19 -0.42 42.98 -6.02
C GLU A 19 -1.39 42.04 -6.75
N LEU A 20 -1.87 42.44 -7.94
CA LEU A 20 -2.73 41.60 -8.78
C LEU A 20 -2.00 40.34 -9.25
N LYS A 21 -0.75 40.48 -9.72
CA LYS A 21 0.09 39.34 -10.13
C LYS A 21 0.34 38.39 -8.98
N LEU A 22 0.62 38.92 -7.78
CA LEU A 22 0.82 38.11 -6.59
C LEU A 22 -0.46 37.33 -6.22
N LYS A 23 -1.63 37.98 -6.26
CA LYS A 23 -2.92 37.33 -6.01
C LYS A 23 -3.23 36.23 -7.04
N GLN A 24 -2.96 36.48 -8.32
CA GLN A 24 -3.11 35.47 -9.37
C GLN A 24 -2.19 34.27 -9.12
N GLN A 25 -0.92 34.52 -8.79
CA GLN A 25 0.03 33.46 -8.47
C GLN A 25 -0.41 32.64 -7.25
N GLN A 26 -0.93 33.28 -6.20
CA GLN A 26 -1.46 32.58 -5.02
C GLN A 26 -2.66 31.70 -5.36
N GLN A 27 -3.59 32.19 -6.19
CA GLN A 27 -4.74 31.41 -6.65
C GLN A 27 -4.30 30.18 -7.47
N GLU A 28 -3.30 30.35 -8.34
CA GLU A 28 -2.74 29.25 -9.11
C GLU A 28 -2.09 28.20 -8.20
N ILE A 29 -1.29 28.62 -7.22
CA ILE A 29 -0.68 27.72 -6.23
C ILE A 29 -1.74 26.96 -5.46
N LEU A 30 -2.77 27.65 -4.96
CA LEU A 30 -3.84 27.04 -4.21
C LEU A 30 -4.63 26.02 -5.05
N SER A 31 -4.93 26.36 -6.31
CA SER A 31 -5.56 25.44 -7.27
C SER A 31 -4.72 24.17 -7.47
N ASN A 32 -3.41 24.35 -7.66
CA ASN A 32 -2.47 23.23 -7.78
C ASN A 32 -2.43 22.37 -6.52
N MET A 33 -2.47 22.98 -5.33
CA MET A 33 -2.53 22.24 -4.06
C MET A 33 -3.81 21.40 -3.95
N HIS A 34 -4.97 21.96 -4.29
CA HIS A 34 -6.23 21.21 -4.33
C HIS A 34 -6.15 20.02 -5.28
N GLN A 35 -5.59 20.22 -6.48
CA GLN A 35 -5.40 19.14 -7.45
C GLN A 35 -4.46 18.05 -6.92
N ILE A 36 -3.35 18.42 -6.28
CA ILE A 36 -2.41 17.47 -5.66
C ILE A 36 -3.11 16.68 -4.55
N ASN A 37 -3.91 17.34 -3.71
CA ASN A 37 -4.67 16.66 -2.65
C ASN A 37 -5.69 15.67 -3.22
N GLN A 38 -6.39 16.01 -4.31
CA GLN A 38 -7.29 15.07 -4.99
C GLN A 38 -6.54 13.87 -5.59
N GLN A 39 -5.41 14.12 -6.26
CA GLN A 39 -4.58 13.06 -6.82
C GLN A 39 -4.02 12.13 -5.75
N SER A 40 -3.62 12.70 -4.61
CA SER A 40 -3.14 11.94 -3.45
C SER A 40 -4.25 11.07 -2.85
N ALA A 41 -5.48 11.57 -2.73
CA ALA A 41 -6.63 10.78 -2.30
C ALA A 41 -6.91 9.59 -3.25
N ASN A 42 -6.87 9.82 -4.56
CA ASN A 42 -7.01 8.76 -5.57
C ASN A 42 -5.87 7.73 -5.51
N THR A 43 -4.66 8.17 -5.22
CA THR A 43 -3.50 7.30 -5.02
C THR A 43 -3.70 6.40 -3.81
N MET A 44 -4.21 6.95 -2.70
CA MET A 44 -4.52 6.18 -1.49
C MET A 44 -5.58 5.10 -1.74
N LEU A 45 -6.62 5.39 -2.51
CA LEU A 45 -7.61 4.39 -2.94
C LEU A 45 -6.98 3.27 -3.78
N THR A 46 -6.07 3.64 -4.68
CA THR A 46 -5.35 2.68 -5.52
C THR A 46 -4.46 1.78 -4.67
N LEU A 47 -3.70 2.36 -3.73
CA LEU A 47 -2.88 1.61 -2.79
C LEU A 47 -3.74 0.68 -1.93
N HIS A 48 -4.90 1.12 -1.46
CA HIS A 48 -5.83 0.26 -0.71
C HIS A 48 -6.25 -0.96 -1.53
N ASN A 49 -6.68 -0.74 -2.78
CA ASN A 49 -7.07 -1.83 -3.69
C ASN A 49 -5.91 -2.77 -4.02
N GLN A 50 -4.68 -2.25 -4.15
CA GLN A 50 -3.47 -3.05 -4.34
C GLN A 50 -3.16 -3.89 -3.10
N GLY A 51 -3.32 -3.34 -1.90
CA GLY A 51 -3.18 -4.06 -0.63
C GLY A 51 -4.11 -5.26 -0.56
N GLN A 52 -5.39 -5.09 -0.89
CA GLN A 52 -6.34 -6.20 -0.93
C GLN A 52 -5.94 -7.31 -1.90
N LYS A 53 -5.36 -6.95 -3.06
CA LYS A 53 -4.84 -7.94 -4.02
C LYS A 53 -3.62 -8.68 -3.47
N ILE A 54 -2.74 -7.99 -2.75
CA ILE A 54 -1.58 -8.59 -2.07
C ILE A 54 -2.06 -9.59 -1.01
N ASP A 55 -3.05 -9.22 -0.19
CA ASP A 55 -3.62 -10.11 0.82
C ASP A 55 -4.25 -11.36 0.19
N GLN A 56 -5.01 -11.19 -0.90
CA GLN A 56 -5.57 -12.33 -1.65
C GLN A 56 -4.48 -13.24 -2.22
N PHE A 57 -3.39 -12.66 -2.72
CA PHE A 57 -2.26 -13.42 -3.23
C PHE A 57 -1.56 -14.20 -2.12
N GLU A 58 -1.34 -13.59 -0.95
CA GLU A 58 -0.77 -14.28 0.21
C GLU A 58 -1.65 -15.46 0.65
N GLN A 59 -2.97 -15.27 0.75
CA GLN A 59 -3.91 -16.36 1.08
C GLN A 59 -3.87 -17.51 0.05
N ASN A 60 -3.71 -17.17 -1.22
CA ASN A 60 -3.59 -18.17 -2.28
C ASN A 60 -2.29 -18.96 -2.17
N LEU A 61 -1.18 -18.29 -1.82
CA LEU A 61 0.07 -18.97 -1.50
C LEU A 61 -0.11 -19.91 -0.30
N ASP A 62 -0.74 -19.48 0.79
CA ASP A 62 -0.92 -20.33 1.97
C ASP A 62 -1.75 -21.59 1.64
N LYS A 63 -2.82 -21.44 0.86
CA LYS A 63 -3.61 -22.59 0.35
C LYS A 63 -2.78 -23.51 -0.55
N ASN A 64 -1.92 -22.95 -1.40
CA ASN A 64 -1.05 -23.76 -2.25
C ASN A 64 -0.01 -24.52 -1.44
N GLN A 65 0.55 -23.92 -0.39
CA GLN A 65 1.46 -24.61 0.52
C GLN A 65 0.78 -25.79 1.21
N GLU A 66 -0.46 -25.62 1.69
CA GLU A 66 -1.23 -26.72 2.29
C GLU A 66 -1.44 -27.88 1.29
N LYS A 67 -1.74 -27.56 0.03
CA LYS A 67 -1.87 -28.57 -1.03
C LYS A 67 -0.55 -29.30 -1.29
N LEU A 68 0.58 -28.57 -1.34
CA LEU A 68 1.89 -29.20 -1.51
C LEU A 68 2.21 -30.15 -0.36
N HIS A 69 1.92 -29.80 0.89
CA HIS A 69 2.10 -30.72 2.01
C HIS A 69 1.25 -32.00 1.88
N LYS A 70 0.01 -31.90 1.38
CA LYS A 70 -0.82 -33.08 1.09
C LYS A 70 -0.23 -33.94 -0.01
N ILE A 71 0.33 -33.33 -1.06
CA ILE A 71 1.00 -34.07 -2.15
C ILE A 71 2.22 -34.82 -1.61
N ASP A 72 3.07 -34.17 -0.80
CA ASP A 72 4.22 -34.86 -0.18
C ASP A 72 3.78 -36.07 0.66
N TYR A 73 2.74 -35.92 1.47
CA TYR A 73 2.18 -37.03 2.25
C TYR A 73 1.72 -38.19 1.36
N ILE A 74 1.04 -37.90 0.25
CA ILE A 74 0.58 -38.92 -0.71
C ILE A 74 1.80 -39.61 -1.37
N LEU A 75 2.80 -38.85 -1.81
CA LEU A 75 4.00 -39.40 -2.43
C LEU A 75 4.79 -40.31 -1.47
N ASP A 76 4.86 -39.96 -0.19
CA ASP A 76 5.50 -40.78 0.84
C ASP A 76 4.72 -42.08 1.10
N ILE A 77 3.38 -42.05 1.04
CA ILE A 77 2.55 -43.26 1.09
C ILE A 77 2.83 -44.16 -0.11
N ILE A 78 2.84 -43.60 -1.32
CA ILE A 78 3.00 -44.38 -2.56
C ILE A 78 4.38 -45.05 -2.62
N LYS A 79 5.44 -44.38 -2.16
CA LYS A 79 6.80 -44.94 -2.14
C LYS A 79 7.06 -45.97 -1.05
N SER A 80 6.26 -46.03 0.02
CA SER A 80 6.55 -46.87 1.19
C SER A 80 5.57 -48.05 1.31
N PRO A 81 6.05 -49.31 1.32
CA PRO A 81 5.21 -50.49 1.61
C PRO A 81 4.49 -50.38 2.97
N TRP A 82 5.09 -49.69 3.94
CA TRP A 82 4.49 -49.41 5.26
C TRP A 82 3.56 -48.18 5.29
N GLY A 83 3.66 -47.29 4.29
CA GLY A 83 2.82 -46.10 4.14
C GLY A 83 1.38 -46.46 3.79
N GLN A 84 1.18 -47.43 2.88
CA GLN A 84 -0.14 -47.98 2.56
C GLN A 84 -0.81 -48.62 3.79
N PHE A 85 -0.01 -49.28 4.65
CA PHE A 85 -0.51 -49.89 5.88
C PHE A 85 -0.93 -48.85 6.92
N LYS A 86 -0.18 -47.75 7.11
CA LYS A 86 -0.55 -46.65 8.03
C LYS A 86 -1.74 -45.81 7.55
N ALA A 87 -1.92 -45.65 6.24
CA ALA A 87 -3.03 -44.89 5.65
C ALA A 87 -4.40 -45.52 5.98
N LEU A 88 -4.46 -46.84 6.15
CA LEU A 88 -5.66 -47.57 6.57
C LEU A 88 -6.07 -47.32 8.03
N PHE A 89 -5.16 -46.82 8.88
CA PHE A 89 -5.41 -46.60 10.31
C PHE A 89 -5.44 -45.12 10.75
N LYS A 90 -5.15 -44.16 9.85
CA LYS A 90 -5.11 -42.73 10.21
C LYS A 90 -6.20 -41.95 9.46
N LYS A 91 -7.28 -41.62 10.18
CA LYS A 91 -8.24 -40.60 9.71
C LYS A 91 -7.52 -39.25 9.57
N PRO A 92 -7.78 -38.49 8.50
CA PRO A 92 -7.18 -37.17 8.31
C PRO A 92 -7.61 -36.25 9.45
N LYS A 93 -6.65 -35.66 10.16
CA LYS A 93 -6.92 -34.59 11.12
C LYS A 93 -7.14 -33.31 10.30
N THR A 94 -8.35 -32.78 10.37
CA THR A 94 -8.64 -31.40 9.97
C THR A 94 -7.95 -30.49 10.97
N GLU A 95 -6.79 -29.96 10.59
CA GLU A 95 -6.19 -28.84 11.32
C GLU A 95 -7.11 -27.63 11.12
N LYS A 96 -7.65 -27.15 12.24
CA LYS A 96 -8.42 -25.91 12.27
C LYS A 96 -7.45 -24.78 11.90
N ASN A 97 -7.79 -24.05 10.85
CA ASN A 97 -7.12 -22.81 10.47
C ASN A 97 -7.41 -21.74 11.53
N ASP A 98 -6.62 -21.70 12.59
CA ASP A 98 -6.50 -20.55 13.46
C ASP A 98 -5.44 -19.59 12.84
N GLN A 99 -5.85 -18.87 11.80
CA GLN A 99 -5.06 -17.78 11.19
C GLN A 99 -5.81 -16.44 11.27
N ASN A 100 -6.37 -16.11 12.45
CA ASN A 100 -7.03 -14.82 12.65
C ASN A 100 -6.24 -13.81 13.50
N ASP A 101 -5.07 -14.16 14.00
CA ASP A 101 -4.27 -13.25 14.82
C ASP A 101 -2.87 -13.12 14.25
N LYS A 102 -2.59 -11.99 13.57
CA LYS A 102 -1.31 -11.27 13.61
C LYS A 102 -1.21 -10.22 12.49
N PHE A 103 -1.95 -9.12 12.57
CA PHE A 103 -1.49 -7.86 11.97
C PHE A 103 -1.98 -6.64 12.77
N GLN A 104 -1.73 -6.65 14.08
CA GLN A 104 -1.59 -5.43 14.85
C GLN A 104 -0.12 -5.29 15.22
N LYS A 105 0.67 -4.59 14.40
CA LYS A 105 1.94 -4.03 14.89
C LYS A 105 2.37 -2.84 14.04
N ASN A 106 2.38 -1.69 14.71
CA ASN A 106 2.87 -0.38 14.27
C ASN A 106 1.94 0.41 13.35
N GLN A 107 0.69 0.61 13.78
CA GLN A 107 0.01 1.87 13.47
C GLN A 107 0.59 2.93 14.42
N GLN A 108 1.56 3.72 13.95
CA GLN A 108 1.68 5.06 14.51
C GLN A 108 0.34 5.74 14.22
N GLU A 109 -0.35 6.23 15.25
CA GLU A 109 -1.54 7.05 15.07
C GLU A 109 -1.11 8.33 14.35
N ILE A 110 -1.25 8.36 13.03
CA ILE A 110 -1.08 9.58 12.26
C ILE A 110 -2.30 10.42 12.59
N GLN A 111 -2.11 11.43 13.44
CA GLN A 111 -3.18 12.36 13.80
C GLN A 111 -3.54 13.22 12.59
N GLN A 112 -4.83 13.34 12.30
CA GLN A 112 -5.31 14.29 11.31
C GLN A 112 -4.93 15.71 11.75
N PRO A 113 -4.47 16.56 10.82
CA PRO A 113 -4.14 17.93 11.14
C PRO A 113 -5.41 18.71 11.54
N ASN A 114 -5.30 19.55 12.56
CA ASN A 114 -6.35 20.52 12.90
C ASN A 114 -6.51 21.51 11.74
N GLN A 115 -7.75 21.74 11.33
CA GLN A 115 -8.08 22.76 10.33
C GLN A 115 -8.12 24.12 11.02
N LEU A 116 -7.33 25.08 10.51
CA LEU A 116 -7.41 26.47 10.94
C LEU A 116 -8.65 27.11 10.31
N GLU A 117 -9.25 28.07 11.03
CA GLU A 117 -10.30 28.92 10.49
C GLU A 117 -9.73 29.75 9.32
N VAL A 118 -10.34 29.64 8.15
CA VAL A 118 -9.80 30.24 6.91
C VAL A 118 -10.23 31.70 6.85
N ASN A 119 -9.31 32.60 7.17
CA ASN A 119 -9.57 34.05 7.09
C ASN A 119 -8.94 34.67 5.84
N ASP A 120 -7.88 34.05 5.31
CA ASP A 120 -7.26 34.44 4.06
C ASP A 120 -6.74 33.25 3.22
N ILE A 121 -6.18 33.56 2.06
CA ILE A 121 -5.63 32.57 1.13
C ILE A 121 -4.41 31.82 1.70
N TYR A 122 -3.67 32.43 2.63
CA TYR A 122 -2.52 31.79 3.26
C TYR A 122 -2.96 30.74 4.28
N ASP A 123 -4.00 31.01 5.06
CA ASP A 123 -4.61 30.03 5.95
C ASP A 123 -5.12 28.81 5.15
N GLU A 124 -5.74 29.04 3.99
CA GLU A 124 -6.16 27.95 3.11
C GLU A 124 -4.96 27.16 2.58
N MET A 125 -3.92 27.83 2.09
CA MET A 125 -2.69 27.16 1.64
C MET A 125 -2.00 26.36 2.76
N ILE A 126 -2.01 26.87 4.01
CA ILE A 126 -1.48 26.16 5.18
C ILE A 126 -2.31 24.91 5.45
N ASN A 127 -3.64 25.02 5.43
CA ASN A 127 -4.53 23.87 5.59
C ASN A 127 -4.31 22.82 4.50
N GLN A 128 -4.22 23.24 3.22
CA GLN A 128 -3.93 22.33 2.11
C GLN A 128 -2.56 21.65 2.26
N THR A 129 -1.54 22.39 2.72
CA THR A 129 -0.20 21.86 2.96
C THR A 129 -0.17 20.83 4.08
N ASN A 130 -0.88 21.11 5.18
CA ASN A 130 -1.02 20.16 6.29
C ASN A 130 -1.73 18.87 5.86
N GLN A 131 -2.78 19.00 5.05
CA GLN A 131 -3.46 17.85 4.46
C GLN A 131 -2.53 17.04 3.53
N MET A 132 -1.76 17.70 2.67
CA MET A 132 -0.78 17.03 1.80
C MET A 132 0.24 16.24 2.64
N LYS A 133 0.79 16.86 3.68
CA LYS A 133 1.76 16.21 4.58
C LYS A 133 1.16 14.98 5.26
N TYR A 134 -0.06 15.09 5.77
CA TYR A 134 -0.78 13.97 6.37
C TYR A 134 -0.98 12.82 5.39
N GLN A 135 -1.46 13.10 4.18
CA GLN A 135 -1.67 12.08 3.15
C GLN A 135 -0.35 11.44 2.71
N GLN A 136 0.72 12.21 2.58
CA GLN A 136 2.05 11.70 2.24
C GLN A 136 2.56 10.71 3.30
N LEU A 137 2.37 11.01 4.59
CA LEU A 137 2.75 10.11 5.68
C LEU A 137 1.97 8.78 5.61
N LEU A 138 0.66 8.85 5.41
CA LEU A 138 -0.19 7.65 5.26
C LEU A 138 0.21 6.80 4.05
N THR A 139 0.42 7.44 2.90
CA THR A 139 0.86 6.77 1.68
C THR A 139 2.20 6.09 1.88
N ASN A 140 3.19 6.78 2.47
CA ASN A 140 4.50 6.20 2.75
C ASN A 140 4.42 5.01 3.72
N GLN A 141 3.59 5.09 4.76
CA GLN A 141 3.40 3.97 5.68
C GLN A 141 2.73 2.78 4.99
N THR A 142 1.73 3.03 4.16
CA THR A 142 1.03 1.99 3.38
C THR A 142 2.00 1.28 2.43
N ILE A 143 2.81 2.04 1.69
CA ILE A 143 3.84 1.48 0.79
C ILE A 143 4.84 0.63 1.57
N LYS A 144 5.34 1.11 2.72
CA LYS A 144 6.27 0.33 3.56
C LYS A 144 5.65 -1.00 4.02
N ASN A 145 4.39 -0.97 4.44
CA ASN A 145 3.68 -2.17 4.87
C ASN A 145 3.50 -3.16 3.71
N GLN A 146 3.07 -2.67 2.54
CA GLN A 146 2.90 -3.48 1.34
C GLN A 146 4.22 -4.07 0.84
N ASN A 147 5.31 -3.31 0.86
CA ASN A 147 6.63 -3.83 0.49
C ASN A 147 7.07 -4.95 1.45
N SER A 148 6.87 -4.78 2.76
CA SER A 148 7.19 -5.85 3.72
C SER A 148 6.32 -7.09 3.52
N GLN A 149 5.06 -6.95 3.08
CA GLN A 149 4.21 -8.09 2.71
C GLN A 149 4.72 -8.77 1.44
N LEU A 150 5.09 -8.00 0.40
CA LEU A 150 5.67 -8.53 -0.84
C LEU A 150 6.95 -9.32 -0.58
N ASP A 151 7.81 -8.87 0.34
CA ASP A 151 9.02 -9.63 0.72
C ASP A 151 8.67 -11.00 1.32
N LYS A 152 7.64 -11.07 2.18
CA LYS A 152 7.17 -12.33 2.75
C LYS A 152 6.57 -13.24 1.68
N ILE A 153 5.79 -12.66 0.78
CA ILE A 153 5.19 -13.34 -0.36
C ILE A 153 6.27 -13.94 -1.25
N ASN A 154 7.33 -13.19 -1.58
CA ASN A 154 8.45 -13.69 -2.37
C ASN A 154 9.12 -14.89 -1.69
N GLN A 155 9.41 -14.81 -0.40
CA GLN A 155 9.98 -15.93 0.35
C GLN A 155 9.07 -17.17 0.38
N LYS A 156 7.74 -16.97 0.51
CA LYS A 156 6.77 -18.08 0.45
C LYS A 156 6.73 -18.71 -0.94
N ALA A 157 6.70 -17.89 -1.99
CA ALA A 157 6.69 -18.34 -3.37
C ALA A 157 7.95 -19.15 -3.71
N ASP A 158 9.13 -18.65 -3.35
CA ASP A 158 10.41 -19.37 -3.59
C ASP A 158 10.42 -20.74 -2.92
N LYS A 159 9.97 -20.83 -1.66
CA LYS A 159 9.85 -22.11 -0.95
C LYS A 159 8.92 -23.08 -1.67
N GLN A 160 7.77 -22.60 -2.14
CA GLN A 160 6.82 -23.43 -2.88
C GLN A 160 7.39 -23.90 -4.21
N THR A 161 8.10 -23.03 -4.95
CA THR A 161 8.75 -23.40 -6.20
C THR A 161 9.78 -24.51 -6.00
N VAL A 162 10.62 -24.40 -4.97
CA VAL A 162 11.59 -25.46 -4.62
C VAL A 162 10.88 -26.76 -4.24
N GLN A 163 9.82 -26.69 -3.42
CA GLN A 163 9.07 -27.88 -3.01
C GLN A 163 8.36 -28.56 -4.19
N MET A 164 7.74 -27.78 -5.10
CA MET A 164 7.13 -28.30 -6.32
C MET A 164 8.17 -29.01 -7.20
N ALA A 165 9.36 -28.43 -7.39
CA ALA A 165 10.42 -29.06 -8.16
C ALA A 165 10.85 -30.40 -7.57
N GLN A 166 11.00 -30.48 -6.24
CA GLN A 166 11.31 -31.74 -5.54
C GLN A 166 10.19 -32.77 -5.69
N GLN A 167 8.93 -32.36 -5.57
CA GLN A 167 7.78 -33.25 -5.76
C GLN A 167 7.72 -33.79 -7.19
N ASN A 168 7.95 -32.96 -8.20
CA ASN A 168 8.02 -33.40 -9.59
C ASN A 168 9.12 -34.45 -9.79
N GLN A 169 10.33 -34.23 -9.24
CA GLN A 169 11.39 -35.24 -9.28
C GLN A 169 11.00 -36.55 -8.56
N LYS A 170 10.26 -36.47 -7.44
CA LYS A 170 9.75 -37.67 -6.75
C LYS A 170 8.74 -38.42 -7.61
N ILE A 171 7.82 -37.72 -8.27
CA ILE A 171 6.80 -38.28 -9.17
C ILE A 171 7.47 -38.98 -10.35
N GLU A 172 8.42 -38.34 -11.02
CA GLU A 172 9.14 -38.94 -12.15
C GLU A 172 9.84 -40.26 -11.77
N LYS A 173 10.37 -40.36 -10.54
CA LYS A 173 10.97 -41.59 -9.99
C LYS A 173 9.96 -42.68 -9.62
N ILE A 174 8.68 -42.36 -9.49
CA ILE A 174 7.62 -43.34 -9.21
C ILE A 174 7.04 -43.89 -10.52
N ILE A 175 6.95 -43.04 -11.55
CA ILE A 175 6.39 -43.40 -12.85
C ILE A 175 7.37 -44.24 -13.70
N LYS A 176 8.68 -44.01 -13.54
CA LYS A 176 9.75 -44.82 -14.16
C LYS A 176 10.07 -46.05 -13.32
#